data_AF-A0A1R1FNG9-F1
#
_entry.id   AF-A0A1R1FNG9-F1
#
_cell.length_a   1.000
_cell.length_b   1.000
_cell.length_c   1.000
_cell.angle_alpha   90.00
_cell.angle_beta   90.00
_cell.angle_gamma   90.00
#
_symmetry.space_group_name_H-M   'P 1'
#
loop_
_entity.id
_entity.type
_entity.pdbx_description
1 polymer ?
#
loop_
_entity_poly.entity_id
_entity_poly.type
_entity_poly.pdbx_seq_one_letter_code
_entity_poly.pdbx_strand_id
1 'polypeptide(L)'
;MFWLVIILLVFIFQAATILLLEFRNPAKAVAWLFILFCVPLIGFVVYYFVAQDYNKRKKLRKGGSRIFREMKETIWEQAHIIGDVEHMPGDRFSHQHRLFNLLSHLSESPITGCNNSTVLTNGEEAFAAMLSEMEKAKHHLHVEFYIFRDDVISTKFQDVMIRKAQEGVKVRFICDGLGSHKMSWSFIRKLQDAGVEFHYFLPPLIATIDRRVNYRNHRKIVVVDGQVGFVGGINVGDDYLGRYPEVGFWRDTHVQIEGDAVYFLQSTFLNDWKLASGERITEPQLAELFPPHICSGEERIQILASGPDQDWDAIQEMCFGAISVACDRIYITTPYFIPDPALYEALKTAAVSGVDVKIIIPYQSDSKLVHLASLSYVEELLRAGVEFYQYRKGFVHAKVMIVDELLATVGTANMDMRSFFCNFELTAVLFESSPIRRLITDFERDLGECSQINGEVFQRRSRRQKGAEMLSRMLSPLL
;
A
#
# COMPACT_ATOMS: atom_id res chain seq x y z
N MET A 1 -34.77 -22.62 31.14
CA MET A 1 -34.18 -23.79 30.45
C MET A 1 -34.35 -23.72 28.93
N PHE A 2 -35.57 -23.69 28.39
CA PHE A 2 -35.79 -23.65 26.93
C PHE A 2 -35.12 -22.47 26.21
N TRP A 3 -35.16 -21.27 26.80
CA TRP A 3 -34.51 -20.08 26.24
C TRP A 3 -32.98 -20.17 26.18
N LEU A 4 -32.33 -20.87 27.14
CA LEU A 4 -30.87 -21.11 27.11
C LEU A 4 -30.50 -22.06 25.96
N VAL A 5 -31.33 -23.07 25.70
CA VAL A 5 -31.15 -23.98 24.56
C VAL A 5 -31.27 -23.20 23.25
N ILE A 6 -32.24 -22.30 23.13
CA ILE A 6 -32.38 -21.42 21.94
C ILE A 6 -31.12 -20.57 21.75
N ILE A 7 -30.62 -19.91 22.80
CA ILE A 7 -29.40 -19.08 22.72
C ILE A 7 -28.20 -19.93 22.27
N LEU A 8 -28.02 -21.11 22.85
CA LEU A 8 -26.94 -22.01 22.48
C LEU A 8 -27.04 -22.46 21.02
N LEU A 9 -28.24 -22.82 20.55
CA LEU A 9 -28.47 -23.22 19.16
C LEU A 9 -28.19 -22.07 18.18
N VAL A 10 -28.59 -20.84 18.53
CA VAL A 10 -28.28 -19.64 17.73
C VAL A 10 -26.77 -19.42 17.68
N PHE A 11 -26.06 -19.53 18.81
CA PHE A 11 -24.60 -19.38 18.85
C PHE A 11 -23.89 -20.45 18.01
N ILE A 12 -24.29 -21.72 18.14
CA ILE A 12 -23.74 -22.83 17.34
C ILE A 12 -23.98 -22.57 15.85
N PHE A 13 -25.18 -22.13 15.47
CA PHE A 13 -25.50 -21.80 14.08
C PHE A 13 -24.62 -20.66 13.55
N GLN A 14 -24.43 -19.59 14.33
CA GLN A 14 -23.55 -18.46 13.97
C GLN A 14 -22.10 -18.90 13.80
N ALA A 15 -21.57 -19.68 14.74
CA ALA A 15 -20.20 -20.19 14.70
C ALA A 15 -19.99 -21.15 13.52
N ALA A 16 -20.93 -22.08 13.28
CA ALA A 16 -20.88 -22.99 12.14
C ALA A 16 -20.94 -22.22 10.81
N THR A 17 -21.75 -21.17 10.73
CA THR A 17 -21.84 -20.31 9.53
C THR A 17 -20.50 -19.65 9.25
N ILE A 18 -19.85 -19.05 10.26
CA ILE A 18 -18.52 -18.42 10.10
C ILE A 18 -17.49 -19.46 9.64
N LEU A 19 -17.44 -20.64 10.28
CA LEU A 19 -16.51 -21.71 9.91
C LEU A 19 -16.71 -22.19 8.47
N LEU A 20 -17.96 -22.37 8.04
CA LEU A 20 -18.28 -22.85 6.69
C LEU A 20 -17.98 -21.81 5.61
N LEU A 21 -18.20 -20.52 5.89
CA LEU A 21 -17.95 -19.44 4.93
C LEU A 21 -16.47 -19.07 4.84
N GLU A 22 -15.73 -19.13 5.96
CA GLU A 22 -14.31 -18.78 6.04
C GLU A 22 -13.36 -19.99 5.96
N PHE A 23 -13.85 -21.18 5.56
CA PHE A 23 -13.08 -22.43 5.59
C PHE A 23 -11.74 -22.38 4.85
N ARG A 24 -11.61 -21.49 3.85
CA ARG A 24 -10.38 -21.30 3.06
C ARG A 24 -9.33 -20.47 3.77
N ASN A 25 -9.71 -19.70 4.79
CA ASN A 25 -8.82 -18.83 5.56
C ASN A 25 -9.02 -19.08 7.06
N PRO A 26 -8.40 -20.15 7.61
CA PRO A 26 -8.57 -20.52 9.02
C PRO A 26 -8.27 -19.38 9.99
N ALA A 27 -7.26 -18.54 9.68
CA ALA A 27 -6.91 -17.39 10.49
C ALA A 27 -8.07 -16.37 10.58
N LYS A 28 -8.73 -16.05 9.45
CA LYS A 28 -9.91 -15.16 9.43
C LYS A 28 -11.10 -15.78 10.18
N ALA A 29 -11.32 -17.09 10.03
CA ALA A 29 -12.36 -17.80 10.77
C ALA A 29 -12.16 -17.67 12.29
N VAL A 30 -10.93 -17.88 12.78
CA VAL A 30 -10.60 -17.73 14.20
C VAL A 30 -10.84 -16.30 14.69
N ALA A 31 -10.45 -15.29 13.92
CA ALA A 31 -10.68 -13.89 14.29
C ALA A 31 -12.18 -13.56 14.42
N TRP A 32 -13.00 -14.02 13.47
CA TRP A 32 -14.44 -13.81 13.52
C TRP A 32 -15.14 -14.61 14.62
N LEU A 33 -14.71 -15.84 14.88
CA LEU A 33 -15.19 -16.63 16.01
C LEU A 33 -14.83 -15.97 17.35
N PHE A 34 -13.65 -15.36 17.45
CA PHE A 34 -13.24 -14.61 18.63
C PHE A 34 -14.13 -13.38 18.86
N ILE A 35 -14.42 -12.59 17.83
CA ILE A 35 -15.38 -11.47 17.92
C ILE A 35 -16.77 -11.97 18.34
N LEU A 36 -17.24 -13.06 17.72
CA LEU A 36 -18.52 -13.68 18.06
C LEU A 36 -18.55 -14.16 19.52
N PHE A 37 -17.44 -14.70 20.02
CA PHE A 37 -17.31 -15.15 21.40
C PHE A 37 -17.33 -13.99 22.39
N CYS A 38 -16.61 -12.89 22.11
CA CYS A 38 -16.56 -11.72 22.98
C CYS A 38 -17.88 -10.96 23.02
N VAL A 39 -18.57 -10.85 21.87
CA VAL A 39 -19.84 -10.12 21.76
C VAL A 39 -20.85 -10.95 20.96
N PRO A 40 -21.51 -11.95 21.59
CA PRO A 40 -22.48 -12.81 20.91
C PRO A 40 -23.60 -12.00 20.25
N LEU A 41 -24.15 -12.51 19.15
CA LEU A 41 -25.14 -11.85 18.28
C LEU A 41 -24.61 -10.62 17.53
N ILE A 42 -24.06 -9.62 18.23
CA ILE A 42 -23.50 -8.41 17.60
C ILE A 42 -22.32 -8.77 16.71
N GLY A 43 -21.42 -9.65 17.17
CA GLY A 43 -20.29 -10.11 16.39
C GLY A 43 -20.69 -10.79 15.08
N PHE A 44 -21.82 -11.51 15.07
CA PHE A 44 -22.38 -12.09 13.85
C PHE A 44 -22.98 -11.05 12.91
N VAL A 45 -23.63 -10.01 13.45
CA VAL A 45 -24.12 -8.88 12.64
C VAL A 45 -22.94 -8.14 11.99
N VAL A 46 -21.89 -7.86 12.76
CA VAL A 46 -20.66 -7.24 12.25
C VAL A 46 -20.02 -8.13 11.18
N TYR A 47 -19.90 -9.44 11.43
CA TYR A 47 -19.44 -10.41 10.45
C TYR A 47 -20.24 -10.31 9.14
N TYR A 48 -21.57 -10.29 9.22
CA TYR A 48 -22.41 -10.23 8.03
C TYR A 48 -22.12 -8.99 7.17
N PHE A 49 -21.97 -7.80 7.75
CA PHE A 49 -21.76 -6.57 6.97
C PHE A 49 -20.30 -6.34 6.56
N VAL A 50 -19.35 -6.78 7.38
CA VAL A 50 -17.93 -6.44 7.23
C VAL A 50 -17.14 -7.58 6.58
N ALA A 51 -17.46 -8.85 6.85
CA ALA A 51 -16.69 -9.96 6.30
C ALA A 51 -16.67 -9.97 4.77
N GLN A 52 -15.53 -10.36 4.23
CA GLN A 52 -15.29 -10.32 2.79
C GLN A 52 -16.11 -11.39 2.07
N ASP A 53 -16.79 -10.97 1.01
CA ASP A 53 -17.51 -11.91 0.14
C ASP A 53 -16.60 -12.36 -1.01
N TYR A 54 -16.20 -13.64 -0.99
CA TYR A 54 -15.39 -14.28 -2.03
C TYR A 54 -15.99 -14.10 -3.45
N ASN A 55 -17.32 -14.10 -3.57
CA ASN A 55 -17.97 -13.91 -4.87
C ASN A 55 -17.77 -12.50 -5.42
N LYS A 56 -17.62 -11.50 -4.54
CA LYS A 56 -17.37 -10.11 -4.93
C LYS A 56 -15.93 -9.91 -5.39
N ARG A 57 -14.95 -10.56 -4.74
CA ARG A 57 -13.57 -10.62 -5.23
C ARG A 57 -13.53 -11.16 -6.67
N LYS A 58 -14.22 -12.27 -6.94
CA LYS A 58 -14.33 -12.85 -8.28
C LYS A 58 -14.98 -11.90 -9.31
N LYS A 59 -15.97 -11.09 -8.90
CA LYS A 59 -16.61 -10.10 -9.77
C LYS A 59 -15.66 -8.93 -10.08
N LEU A 60 -14.92 -8.44 -9.09
CA LEU A 60 -13.91 -7.38 -9.27
C LEU A 60 -12.79 -7.83 -10.21
N ARG A 61 -12.27 -9.06 -10.03
CA ARG A 61 -11.24 -9.65 -10.91
C ARG A 61 -11.62 -9.67 -12.38
N LYS A 62 -12.86 -10.01 -12.70
CA LYS A 62 -13.35 -10.01 -14.09
C LYS A 62 -13.37 -8.61 -14.72
N GLY A 63 -13.41 -7.55 -13.91
CA GLY A 63 -13.46 -6.16 -14.36
C GLY A 63 -12.13 -5.41 -14.35
N GLY A 64 -11.21 -5.76 -13.43
CA GLY A 64 -9.99 -5.00 -13.12
C GLY A 64 -8.92 -4.99 -14.21
N SER A 65 -8.70 -6.09 -14.94
CA SER A 65 -7.59 -6.19 -15.92
C SER A 65 -7.94 -5.76 -17.35
N ARG A 66 -9.03 -5.03 -17.56
CA ARG A 66 -9.53 -4.79 -18.92
C ARG A 66 -8.79 -3.67 -19.65
N ILE A 67 -8.47 -2.55 -18.98
CA ILE A 67 -7.77 -1.42 -19.62
C ILE A 67 -6.37 -1.83 -20.02
N PHE A 68 -5.67 -2.53 -19.10
CA PHE A 68 -4.36 -3.08 -19.39
C PHE A 68 -4.39 -4.00 -20.61
N ARG A 69 -5.34 -4.93 -20.70
CA ARG A 69 -5.49 -5.80 -21.88
C ARG A 69 -5.81 -5.04 -23.17
N GLU A 70 -6.58 -3.96 -23.10
CA GLU A 70 -6.93 -3.12 -24.25
C GLU A 70 -5.72 -2.30 -24.73
N MET A 71 -4.83 -1.87 -23.82
CA MET A 71 -3.67 -1.03 -24.13
C MET A 71 -2.33 -1.78 -24.14
N LYS A 72 -2.32 -3.09 -23.87
CA LYS A 72 -1.09 -3.87 -23.68
C LYS A 72 -0.17 -3.74 -24.89
N GLU A 73 -0.70 -3.89 -26.10
CA GLU A 73 0.09 -3.82 -27.33
C GLU A 73 0.70 -2.43 -27.48
N THR A 74 -0.09 -1.37 -27.35
CA THR A 74 0.38 0.02 -27.41
C THR A 74 1.43 0.35 -26.35
N ILE A 75 1.25 -0.09 -25.10
CA ILE A 75 2.23 0.14 -24.04
C ILE A 75 3.52 -0.68 -24.32
N TRP A 76 3.41 -1.92 -24.82
CA TRP A 76 4.56 -2.80 -25.04
C TRP A 76 5.39 -2.35 -26.23
N GLU A 77 4.77 -1.77 -27.24
CA GLU A 77 5.47 -1.19 -28.39
C GLU A 77 6.22 0.09 -28.04
N GLN A 78 5.71 0.88 -27.09
CA GLN A 78 6.31 2.15 -26.69
C GLN A 78 7.31 2.02 -25.55
N ALA A 79 7.13 1.03 -24.66
CA ALA A 79 7.93 0.87 -23.45
C ALA A 79 9.16 -0.03 -23.65
N HIS A 80 10.27 0.33 -23.01
CA HIS A 80 11.47 -0.47 -22.91
C HIS A 80 11.28 -1.56 -21.85
N ILE A 81 10.71 -2.69 -22.26
CA ILE A 81 10.45 -3.83 -21.37
C ILE A 81 11.69 -4.70 -21.20
N ILE A 82 12.05 -4.96 -19.94
CA ILE A 82 13.13 -5.89 -19.59
C ILE A 82 12.59 -7.32 -19.65
N GLY A 83 12.94 -8.03 -20.72
CA GLY A 83 12.47 -9.40 -20.96
C GLY A 83 13.38 -10.52 -20.43
N ASP A 84 14.61 -10.19 -20.04
CA ASP A 84 15.60 -11.17 -19.59
C ASP A 84 16.35 -10.67 -18.33
N VAL A 85 16.70 -11.60 -17.46
CA VAL A 85 17.45 -11.35 -16.23
C VAL A 85 18.86 -10.81 -16.53
N GLU A 86 19.45 -11.14 -17.69
CA GLU A 86 20.77 -10.64 -18.09
C GLU A 86 20.81 -9.11 -18.25
N HIS A 87 19.66 -8.48 -18.47
CA HIS A 87 19.51 -7.03 -18.60
C HIS A 87 19.19 -6.32 -17.27
N MET A 88 19.13 -7.07 -16.16
CA MET A 88 18.95 -6.51 -14.83
C MET A 88 20.26 -5.92 -14.30
N PRO A 89 20.20 -4.85 -13.50
CA PRO A 89 21.39 -4.20 -12.97
C PRO A 89 22.06 -5.07 -11.90
N GLY A 90 23.39 -5.05 -11.91
CA GLY A 90 24.21 -5.69 -10.87
C GLY A 90 24.37 -7.21 -11.03
N ASP A 91 25.57 -7.68 -10.67
CA ASP A 91 25.95 -9.10 -10.77
C ASP A 91 25.13 -10.01 -9.83
N ARG A 92 24.51 -9.44 -8.80
CA ARG A 92 23.67 -10.23 -7.88
C ARG A 92 22.33 -10.58 -8.47
N PHE A 93 21.72 -9.69 -9.25
CA PHE A 93 20.39 -9.93 -9.82
C PHE A 93 20.45 -10.88 -11.01
N SER A 94 21.54 -10.82 -11.80
CA SER A 94 21.75 -11.67 -13.00
C SER A 94 21.60 -13.18 -12.71
N HIS A 95 21.92 -13.62 -11.51
CA HIS A 95 21.81 -15.03 -11.09
C HIS A 95 20.44 -15.42 -10.49
N GLN A 96 19.51 -14.48 -10.35
CA GLN A 96 18.22 -14.68 -9.66
C GLN A 96 17.07 -14.95 -10.64
N HIS A 97 17.25 -15.91 -11.56
CA HIS A 97 16.23 -16.27 -12.57
C HIS A 97 14.85 -16.56 -11.96
N ARG A 98 14.79 -17.21 -10.79
CA ARG A 98 13.52 -17.52 -10.13
C ARG A 98 12.82 -16.26 -9.62
N LEU A 99 13.56 -15.31 -9.04
CA LEU A 99 12.99 -14.03 -8.60
C LEU A 99 12.56 -13.19 -9.79
N PHE A 100 13.39 -13.09 -10.83
CA PHE A 100 13.03 -12.40 -12.07
C PHE A 100 11.74 -12.96 -12.67
N ASN A 101 11.66 -14.29 -12.83
CA ASN A 101 10.46 -14.94 -13.37
C ASN A 101 9.24 -14.73 -12.47
N LEU A 102 9.42 -14.75 -11.14
CA LEU A 102 8.33 -14.41 -10.22
C LEU A 102 7.83 -12.98 -10.52
N LEU A 103 8.71 -11.98 -10.45
CA LEU A 103 8.34 -10.58 -10.68
C LEU A 103 7.70 -10.33 -12.04
N SER A 104 8.21 -10.96 -13.09
CA SER A 104 7.70 -10.83 -14.46
C SER A 104 6.33 -11.49 -14.68
N HIS A 105 5.91 -12.42 -13.82
CA HIS A 105 4.63 -13.13 -13.94
C HIS A 105 3.61 -12.80 -12.83
N LEU A 106 4.03 -12.17 -11.74
CA LEU A 106 3.17 -11.80 -10.61
C LEU A 106 2.14 -10.73 -10.96
N SER A 107 2.48 -9.83 -11.87
CA SER A 107 1.62 -8.72 -12.22
C SER A 107 1.58 -8.48 -13.72
N GLU A 108 0.54 -7.80 -14.14
CA GLU A 108 0.43 -7.27 -15.49
C GLU A 108 1.46 -6.15 -15.76
N SER A 109 2.19 -5.67 -14.75
CA SER A 109 3.29 -4.70 -14.91
C SER A 109 4.65 -5.41 -15.02
N PRO A 110 5.32 -5.35 -16.18
CA PRO A 110 6.70 -5.77 -16.34
C PRO A 110 7.67 -4.80 -15.66
N ILE A 111 8.93 -5.20 -15.64
CA ILE A 111 10.06 -4.32 -15.33
C ILE A 111 10.34 -3.47 -16.59
N THR A 112 10.41 -2.17 -16.41
CA THR A 112 10.70 -1.19 -17.48
C THR A 112 12.10 -0.62 -17.29
N GLY A 113 12.84 -0.31 -18.35
CA GLY A 113 14.26 0.09 -18.29
C GLY A 113 14.58 1.54 -18.66
N CYS A 114 13.58 2.33 -19.06
CA CYS A 114 13.74 3.71 -19.49
C CYS A 114 13.12 4.62 -18.43
N ASN A 115 13.78 4.71 -17.27
CA ASN A 115 13.27 5.48 -16.15
C ASN A 115 14.35 6.31 -15.45
N ASN A 116 13.87 7.30 -14.70
CA ASN A 116 14.61 7.99 -13.68
C ASN A 116 13.72 8.16 -12.44
N SER A 117 14.28 8.02 -11.25
CA SER A 117 13.55 8.16 -9.99
C SER A 117 14.21 9.14 -9.03
N THR A 118 13.37 9.82 -8.24
CA THR A 118 13.81 10.69 -7.15
C THR A 118 13.06 10.31 -5.87
N VAL A 119 13.81 9.92 -4.83
CA VAL A 119 13.28 9.58 -3.51
C VAL A 119 13.04 10.84 -2.69
N LEU A 120 11.83 10.98 -2.16
CA LEU A 120 11.32 12.12 -1.40
C LEU A 120 10.99 11.64 0.03
N THR A 121 11.57 12.27 1.06
CA THR A 121 11.67 11.66 2.40
C THR A 121 10.72 12.22 3.46
N ASN A 122 9.86 13.15 3.09
CA ASN A 122 8.88 13.76 3.97
C ASN A 122 7.79 14.47 3.16
N GLY A 123 6.76 14.97 3.85
CA GLY A 123 5.67 15.72 3.23
C GLY A 123 6.12 17.03 2.58
N GLU A 124 7.09 17.74 3.14
CA GLU A 124 7.56 19.02 2.58
C GLU A 124 8.16 18.82 1.18
N GLU A 125 9.11 17.90 1.04
CA GLU A 125 9.72 17.52 -0.24
C GLU A 125 8.68 16.97 -1.22
N ALA A 126 7.83 16.04 -0.77
CA ALA A 126 6.90 15.36 -1.64
C ALA A 126 5.78 16.28 -2.15
N PHE A 127 5.18 17.10 -1.28
CA PHE A 127 4.15 18.04 -1.72
C PHE A 127 4.71 19.15 -2.60
N ALA A 128 5.93 19.65 -2.31
CA ALA A 128 6.56 20.64 -3.16
C ALA A 128 6.83 20.09 -4.58
N ALA A 129 7.37 18.87 -4.67
CA ALA A 129 7.61 18.20 -5.95
C ALA A 129 6.31 17.95 -6.71
N MET A 130 5.29 17.35 -6.07
CA MET A 130 3.99 17.10 -6.70
C MET A 130 3.33 18.38 -7.21
N LEU A 131 3.23 19.43 -6.37
CA LEU A 131 2.59 20.69 -6.77
C LEU A 131 3.36 21.37 -7.92
N SER A 132 4.70 21.30 -7.90
CA SER A 132 5.55 21.82 -8.98
C SER A 132 5.30 21.11 -10.31
N GLU A 133 5.24 19.78 -10.32
CA GLU A 133 4.96 19.03 -11.55
C GLU A 133 3.50 19.20 -12.00
N MET A 134 2.55 19.23 -11.07
CA MET A 134 1.14 19.48 -11.41
C MET A 134 0.94 20.84 -12.09
N GLU A 135 1.69 21.87 -11.70
CA GLU A 135 1.66 23.18 -12.34
C GLU A 135 2.22 23.19 -13.78
N LYS A 136 2.97 22.17 -14.17
CA LYS A 136 3.49 22.04 -15.54
C LYS A 136 2.53 21.32 -16.49
N ALA A 137 1.47 20.71 -15.96
CA ALA A 137 0.52 19.93 -16.76
C ALA A 137 -0.08 20.73 -17.91
N LYS A 138 -0.19 20.09 -19.07
CA LYS A 138 -0.71 20.66 -20.33
C LYS A 138 -1.85 19.86 -20.93
N HIS A 139 -1.95 18.56 -20.62
CA HIS A 139 -2.94 17.66 -21.20
C HIS A 139 -3.86 17.07 -20.14
N HIS A 140 -3.30 16.40 -19.13
CA HIS A 140 -4.10 15.75 -18.10
C HIS A 140 -3.40 15.66 -16.75
N LEU A 141 -4.22 15.65 -15.70
CA LEU A 141 -3.81 15.39 -14.32
C LEU A 141 -4.68 14.30 -13.73
N HIS A 142 -4.07 13.22 -13.28
CA HIS A 142 -4.75 12.14 -12.58
C HIS A 142 -4.25 12.10 -11.15
N VAL A 143 -5.16 12.26 -10.19
CA VAL A 143 -4.84 12.42 -8.78
C VAL A 143 -5.66 11.42 -7.98
N GLU A 144 -5.01 10.64 -7.12
CA GLU A 144 -5.64 9.62 -6.30
C GLU A 144 -5.00 9.53 -4.93
N PHE A 145 -5.83 9.55 -3.88
CA PHE A 145 -5.36 9.40 -2.49
C PHE A 145 -6.36 8.63 -1.63
N TYR A 146 -5.84 7.89 -0.64
CA TYR A 146 -6.68 7.28 0.41
C TYR A 146 -7.29 8.35 1.32
N ILE A 147 -6.43 9.19 1.90
CA ILE A 147 -6.84 10.33 2.72
C ILE A 147 -6.49 11.62 1.97
N PHE A 148 -7.49 12.46 1.81
CA PHE A 148 -7.34 13.83 1.38
C PHE A 148 -8.13 14.70 2.35
N ARG A 149 -7.46 15.62 3.03
CA ARG A 149 -8.08 16.49 4.04
C ARG A 149 -8.63 17.77 3.43
N ASP A 150 -9.33 18.56 4.25
CA ASP A 150 -9.78 19.91 3.94
C ASP A 150 -9.02 20.89 4.83
N ASP A 151 -7.75 21.13 4.48
CA ASP A 151 -6.79 21.97 5.23
C ASP A 151 -5.89 22.79 4.28
N VAL A 152 -4.84 23.42 4.83
CA VAL A 152 -4.01 24.40 4.11
C VAL A 152 -3.25 23.74 2.96
N ILE A 153 -2.60 22.59 3.18
CA ILE A 153 -1.88 21.91 2.11
C ILE A 153 -2.85 21.37 1.05
N SER A 154 -3.96 20.78 1.47
CA SER A 154 -5.01 20.32 0.55
C SER A 154 -5.60 21.44 -0.30
N THR A 155 -5.71 22.65 0.24
CA THR A 155 -6.17 23.83 -0.50
C THR A 155 -5.20 24.18 -1.62
N LYS A 156 -3.88 24.05 -1.43
CA LYS A 156 -2.90 24.26 -2.51
C LYS A 156 -3.09 23.26 -3.65
N PHE A 157 -3.34 21.99 -3.34
CA PHE A 157 -3.66 20.98 -4.35
C PHE A 157 -4.96 21.32 -5.08
N GLN A 158 -6.01 21.72 -4.36
CA GLN A 158 -7.27 22.19 -4.96
C GLN A 158 -7.05 23.37 -5.91
N ASP A 159 -6.28 24.37 -5.48
CA ASP A 159 -6.02 25.56 -6.27
C ASP A 159 -5.29 25.24 -7.59
N VAL A 160 -4.30 24.34 -7.57
CA VAL A 160 -3.61 23.88 -8.78
C VAL A 160 -4.58 23.13 -9.69
N MET A 161 -5.36 22.18 -9.14
CA MET A 161 -6.33 21.41 -9.93
C MET A 161 -7.40 22.31 -10.58
N ILE A 162 -7.88 23.32 -9.86
CA ILE A 162 -8.84 24.32 -10.38
C ILE A 162 -8.22 25.14 -11.51
N ARG A 163 -7.02 25.69 -11.30
CA ARG A 163 -6.32 26.47 -12.35
C ARG A 163 -6.14 25.63 -13.61
N LYS A 164 -5.67 24.39 -13.47
CA LYS A 164 -5.41 23.50 -14.60
C LYS A 164 -6.69 23.11 -15.33
N ALA A 165 -7.77 22.81 -14.62
CA ALA A 165 -9.07 22.56 -15.25
C ALA A 165 -9.55 23.78 -16.06
N GLN A 166 -9.37 25.00 -15.53
CA GLN A 166 -9.73 26.24 -16.21
C GLN A 166 -8.84 26.57 -17.41
N GLU A 167 -7.58 26.12 -17.40
CA GLU A 167 -6.65 26.16 -18.54
C GLU A 167 -6.97 25.12 -19.63
N GLY A 168 -7.95 24.24 -19.39
CA GLY A 168 -8.38 23.20 -20.32
C GLY A 168 -7.69 21.84 -20.12
N VAL A 169 -6.87 21.68 -19.09
CA VAL A 169 -6.26 20.39 -18.72
C VAL A 169 -7.33 19.46 -18.17
N LYS A 170 -7.33 18.19 -18.61
CA LYS A 170 -8.26 17.18 -18.11
C LYS A 170 -7.85 16.72 -16.70
N VAL A 171 -8.54 17.20 -15.66
CA VAL A 171 -8.25 16.84 -14.28
C VAL A 171 -9.23 15.78 -13.76
N ARG A 172 -8.71 14.61 -13.40
CA ARG A 172 -9.45 13.49 -12.78
C ARG A 172 -8.94 13.26 -11.37
N PHE A 173 -9.84 13.30 -10.39
CA PHE A 173 -9.51 13.22 -8.98
C PHE A 173 -10.34 12.15 -8.26
N ILE A 174 -9.65 11.18 -7.64
CA ILE A 174 -10.22 10.09 -6.86
C ILE A 174 -9.80 10.23 -5.40
N CYS A 175 -10.74 10.01 -4.48
CA CYS A 175 -10.43 9.77 -3.07
C CYS A 175 -11.15 8.54 -2.54
N ASP A 176 -10.56 7.81 -1.59
CA ASP A 176 -11.31 6.76 -0.89
C ASP A 176 -12.45 7.37 -0.05
N GLY A 177 -13.65 6.83 -0.21
CA GLY A 177 -14.84 7.34 0.44
C GLY A 177 -14.84 7.23 1.97
N LEU A 178 -14.12 6.26 2.54
CA LEU A 178 -13.99 6.11 3.99
C LEU A 178 -12.81 6.94 4.53
N GLY A 179 -11.65 6.88 3.86
CA GLY A 179 -10.46 7.63 4.25
C GLY A 179 -10.69 9.16 4.19
N SER A 180 -11.42 9.63 3.18
CA SER A 180 -11.63 11.06 2.89
C SER A 180 -13.05 11.55 3.20
N HIS A 181 -13.78 10.86 4.09
CA HIS A 181 -15.16 11.22 4.48
C HIS A 181 -15.29 12.60 5.16
N LYS A 182 -14.16 13.19 5.60
CA LYS A 182 -14.12 14.49 6.29
C LYS A 182 -13.99 15.68 5.33
N MET A 183 -13.81 15.47 4.03
CA MET A 183 -13.80 16.58 3.07
C MET A 183 -15.16 17.28 3.05
N SER A 184 -15.18 18.61 3.17
CA SER A 184 -16.45 19.33 3.17
C SER A 184 -17.08 19.29 1.78
N TRP A 185 -18.41 19.30 1.74
CA TRP A 185 -19.15 19.42 0.47
C TRP A 185 -18.78 20.71 -0.28
N SER A 186 -18.48 21.79 0.45
CA SER A 186 -18.04 23.05 -0.16
C SER A 186 -16.70 22.93 -0.87
N PHE A 187 -15.76 22.16 -0.32
CA PHE A 187 -14.47 21.90 -0.93
C PHE A 187 -14.63 21.11 -2.24
N ILE A 188 -15.44 20.04 -2.21
CA ILE A 188 -15.70 19.20 -3.38
C ILE A 188 -16.41 20.00 -4.48
N ARG A 189 -17.41 20.80 -4.10
CA ARG A 189 -18.18 21.59 -5.04
C ARG A 189 -17.32 22.62 -5.78
N LYS A 190 -16.36 23.27 -5.10
CA LYS A 190 -15.42 24.19 -5.75
C LYS A 190 -14.61 23.52 -6.87
N LEU A 191 -14.18 22.27 -6.66
CA LEU A 191 -13.47 21.48 -7.67
C LEU A 191 -14.39 21.19 -8.87
N GLN A 192 -15.59 20.67 -8.61
CA GLN A 192 -16.55 20.29 -9.65
C GLN A 192 -17.04 21.49 -10.46
N ASP A 193 -17.37 22.61 -9.80
CA ASP A 193 -17.81 23.85 -10.44
C ASP A 193 -16.71 24.44 -11.35
N ALA A 194 -15.43 24.14 -11.09
CA ALA A 194 -14.30 24.54 -11.92
C ALA A 194 -13.96 23.56 -13.06
N GLY A 195 -14.68 22.44 -13.19
CA GLY A 195 -14.47 21.44 -14.23
C GLY A 195 -13.56 20.26 -13.85
N VAL A 196 -13.17 20.12 -12.58
CA VAL A 196 -12.46 18.93 -12.10
C VAL A 196 -13.42 17.76 -11.97
N GLU A 197 -13.10 16.63 -12.59
CA GLU A 197 -13.89 15.41 -12.47
C GLU A 197 -13.53 14.72 -11.16
N PHE A 198 -14.48 14.65 -10.24
CA PHE A 198 -14.26 14.09 -8.91
C PHE A 198 -15.16 12.89 -8.65
N HIS A 199 -14.57 11.80 -8.17
CA HIS A 199 -15.29 10.62 -7.70
C HIS A 199 -14.71 10.06 -6.39
N TYR A 200 -15.61 9.63 -5.51
CA TYR A 200 -15.21 8.78 -4.38
C TYR A 200 -15.06 7.33 -4.84
N PHE A 201 -13.94 6.71 -4.50
CA PHE A 201 -13.78 5.27 -4.58
C PHE A 201 -14.59 4.61 -3.44
N LEU A 202 -15.61 3.83 -3.83
CA LEU A 202 -16.52 3.11 -2.93
C LEU A 202 -16.99 3.95 -1.71
N PRO A 203 -17.91 4.92 -1.90
CA PRO A 203 -18.48 5.72 -0.81
C PRO A 203 -19.01 4.86 0.35
N PRO A 204 -18.99 5.33 1.61
CA PRO A 204 -19.31 4.51 2.79
C PRO A 204 -20.68 3.83 2.74
N LEU A 205 -21.71 4.53 2.27
CA LEU A 205 -23.06 3.97 2.14
C LEU A 205 -23.08 2.83 1.11
N ILE A 206 -22.47 3.05 -0.06
CA ILE A 206 -22.37 2.04 -1.12
C ILE A 206 -21.55 0.86 -0.63
N ALA A 207 -20.40 1.11 0.01
CA ALA A 207 -19.54 0.08 0.56
C ALA A 207 -20.25 -0.77 1.63
N THR A 208 -21.10 -0.17 2.46
CA THR A 208 -21.85 -0.87 3.51
C THR A 208 -22.96 -1.73 2.90
N ILE A 209 -23.78 -1.17 2.00
CA ILE A 209 -24.85 -1.90 1.31
C ILE A 209 -24.28 -3.05 0.48
N ASP A 210 -23.18 -2.80 -0.22
CA ASP A 210 -22.51 -3.80 -1.04
C ASP A 210 -21.54 -4.68 -0.25
N ARG A 211 -21.47 -4.63 1.09
CA ARG A 211 -20.56 -5.48 1.90
C ARG A 211 -19.10 -5.46 1.37
N ARG A 212 -18.64 -4.28 0.95
CA ARG A 212 -17.31 -3.97 0.40
C ARG A 212 -16.53 -2.99 1.29
N VAL A 213 -16.92 -2.85 2.56
CA VAL A 213 -16.27 -1.94 3.52
C VAL A 213 -14.78 -2.25 3.66
N ASN A 214 -14.42 -3.54 3.62
CA ASN A 214 -13.03 -4.00 3.71
C ASN A 214 -12.19 -3.74 2.46
N TYR A 215 -12.79 -3.39 1.32
CA TYR A 215 -12.06 -3.04 0.10
C TYR A 215 -11.91 -1.53 0.04
N ARG A 216 -10.75 -1.03 0.44
CA ARG A 216 -10.41 0.39 0.43
C ARG A 216 -9.31 0.64 -0.57
N ASN A 217 -9.36 1.79 -1.22
CA ASN A 217 -8.28 2.19 -2.10
C ASN A 217 -7.21 2.91 -1.28
N HIS A 218 -6.09 2.23 -1.08
CA HIS A 218 -4.95 2.74 -0.32
C HIS A 218 -3.85 3.30 -1.22
N ARG A 219 -4.07 3.39 -2.53
CA ARG A 219 -3.10 3.94 -3.48
C ARG A 219 -3.00 5.45 -3.31
N LYS A 220 -1.81 5.98 -3.59
CA LYS A 220 -1.50 7.41 -3.66
C LYS A 220 -0.75 7.61 -4.96
N ILE A 221 -1.45 8.14 -5.96
CA ILE A 221 -0.95 8.28 -7.32
C ILE A 221 -1.18 9.71 -7.77
N VAL A 222 -0.14 10.34 -8.31
CA VAL A 222 -0.29 11.54 -9.13
C VAL A 222 0.38 11.27 -10.47
N VAL A 223 -0.33 11.43 -11.57
CA VAL A 223 0.23 11.37 -12.93
C VAL A 223 0.01 12.69 -13.63
N VAL A 224 1.08 13.23 -14.19
CA VAL A 224 1.14 14.50 -14.93
C VAL A 224 1.44 14.20 -16.39
N ASP A 225 0.46 14.44 -17.25
CA ASP A 225 0.54 14.27 -18.70
C ASP A 225 1.01 12.88 -19.17
N GLY A 226 0.96 11.86 -18.31
CA GLY A 226 1.46 10.52 -18.60
C GLY A 226 2.98 10.41 -18.62
N GLN A 227 3.70 11.50 -18.32
CA GLN A 227 5.17 11.60 -18.40
C GLN A 227 5.85 11.51 -17.03
N VAL A 228 5.22 12.07 -16.00
CA VAL A 228 5.73 12.10 -14.62
C VAL A 228 4.70 11.48 -13.69
N GLY A 229 5.15 10.61 -12.81
CA GLY A 229 4.32 9.89 -11.86
C GLY A 229 4.87 9.97 -10.43
N PHE A 230 3.97 9.89 -9.46
CA PHE A 230 4.29 9.86 -8.03
C PHE A 230 3.62 8.68 -7.34
N VAL A 231 4.36 8.00 -6.45
CA VAL A 231 3.84 6.90 -5.61
C VAL A 231 4.59 6.80 -4.29
N GLY A 232 3.89 6.41 -3.21
CA GLY A 232 4.49 6.17 -1.89
C GLY A 232 3.49 6.32 -0.75
N GLY A 233 3.96 6.47 0.49
CA GLY A 233 3.11 6.35 1.69
C GLY A 233 2.31 7.61 2.07
N ILE A 234 2.71 8.78 1.54
CA ILE A 234 2.19 10.11 1.91
C ILE A 234 0.76 10.33 1.39
N ASN A 235 -0.17 10.66 2.29
CA ASN A 235 -1.49 11.20 1.95
C ASN A 235 -1.46 12.74 1.95
N VAL A 236 -2.56 13.41 1.56
CA VAL A 236 -2.64 14.88 1.58
C VAL A 236 -3.33 15.38 2.84
N GLY A 237 -2.54 16.06 3.69
CA GLY A 237 -3.01 16.74 4.89
C GLY A 237 -1.87 17.38 5.68
N ASP A 238 -2.19 18.38 6.49
CA ASP A 238 -1.23 19.15 7.29
C ASP A 238 -0.50 18.28 8.35
N ASP A 239 -1.00 17.07 8.62
CA ASP A 239 -0.36 16.06 9.46
C ASP A 239 0.99 15.60 8.92
N TYR A 240 1.11 15.50 7.59
CA TYR A 240 2.33 15.09 6.90
C TYR A 240 3.41 16.19 6.89
N LEU A 241 3.04 17.41 7.30
CA LEU A 241 3.94 18.55 7.50
C LEU A 241 4.38 18.73 8.96
N GLY A 242 4.03 17.78 9.85
CA GLY A 242 4.39 17.85 11.26
C GLY A 242 3.74 19.01 12.02
N ARG A 243 2.60 19.53 11.53
CA ARG A 243 1.92 20.68 12.13
C ARG A 243 1.10 20.35 13.39
N TYR A 244 0.91 19.06 13.70
CA TYR A 244 0.21 18.61 14.90
C TYR A 244 1.22 18.17 15.97
N PRO A 245 1.41 18.96 17.05
CA PRO A 245 2.41 18.68 18.08
C PRO A 245 2.25 17.31 18.75
N GLU A 246 1.02 16.79 18.84
CA GLU A 246 0.72 15.49 19.43
C GLU A 246 1.28 14.30 18.64
N VAL A 247 1.49 14.46 17.32
CA VAL A 247 2.09 13.43 16.45
C VAL A 247 3.58 13.70 16.24
N GLY A 248 3.98 14.97 16.17
CA GLY A 248 5.35 15.38 15.90
C GLY A 248 5.72 15.23 14.43
N PHE A 249 7.00 14.96 14.14
CA PHE A 249 7.48 14.82 12.76
C PHE A 249 6.88 13.58 12.09
N TRP A 250 6.26 13.77 10.92
CA TRP A 250 5.69 12.68 10.12
C TRP A 250 6.71 12.19 9.10
N ARG A 251 7.36 11.06 9.41
CA ARG A 251 8.38 10.46 8.54
C ARG A 251 7.74 9.47 7.58
N ASP A 252 7.76 9.77 6.30
CA ASP A 252 7.19 8.91 5.26
C ASP A 252 8.00 9.07 3.96
N THR A 253 7.87 8.15 3.00
CA THR A 253 8.66 8.15 1.76
C THR A 253 7.75 8.11 0.54
N HIS A 254 8.12 8.90 -0.46
CA HIS A 254 7.50 8.95 -1.79
C HIS A 254 8.58 8.86 -2.87
N VAL A 255 8.19 8.50 -4.08
CA VAL A 255 9.07 8.48 -5.24
C VAL A 255 8.41 9.24 -6.38
N GLN A 256 9.14 10.19 -6.96
CA GLN A 256 8.85 10.75 -8.27
C GLN A 256 9.52 9.88 -9.33
N ILE A 257 8.79 9.56 -10.38
CA ILE A 257 9.22 8.70 -11.48
C ILE A 257 8.98 9.42 -12.79
N GLU A 258 9.96 9.38 -13.68
CA GLU A 258 9.86 9.83 -15.06
C GLU A 258 10.23 8.66 -15.96
N GLY A 259 9.44 8.42 -17.02
CA GLY A 259 9.69 7.34 -17.98
C GLY A 259 8.68 6.20 -17.93
N ASP A 260 9.03 5.06 -18.52
CA ASP A 260 8.09 3.99 -18.90
C ASP A 260 7.29 3.36 -17.76
N ALA A 261 7.80 3.41 -16.53
CA ALA A 261 7.06 3.01 -15.33
C ALA A 261 5.80 3.86 -15.10
N VAL A 262 5.74 5.11 -15.59
CA VAL A 262 4.56 5.99 -15.48
C VAL A 262 3.37 5.44 -16.25
N TYR A 263 3.58 4.69 -17.34
CA TYR A 263 2.48 4.01 -18.03
C TYR A 263 1.71 3.06 -17.09
N PHE A 264 2.41 2.43 -16.15
CA PHE A 264 1.81 1.47 -15.22
C PHE A 264 1.14 2.13 -14.03
N LEU A 265 1.68 3.27 -13.57
CA LEU A 265 0.97 4.15 -12.62
C LEU A 265 -0.34 4.64 -13.22
N GLN A 266 -0.28 5.14 -14.45
CA GLN A 266 -1.45 5.62 -15.17
C GLN A 266 -2.47 4.51 -15.45
N SER A 267 -2.03 3.33 -15.92
CA SER A 267 -2.93 2.19 -16.14
C SER A 267 -3.64 1.78 -14.85
N THR A 268 -2.93 1.80 -13.72
CA THR A 268 -3.50 1.52 -12.39
C THR A 268 -4.57 2.55 -12.04
N PHE A 269 -4.25 3.85 -12.15
CA PHE A 269 -5.20 4.93 -11.90
C PHE A 269 -6.44 4.82 -12.80
N LEU A 270 -6.29 4.54 -14.09
CA LEU A 270 -7.42 4.45 -15.01
C LEU A 270 -8.35 3.27 -14.68
N ASN A 271 -7.80 2.17 -14.19
CA ASN A 271 -8.62 1.06 -13.67
C ASN A 271 -9.42 1.49 -12.44
N ASP A 272 -8.79 2.21 -11.52
CA ASP A 272 -9.46 2.73 -10.33
C ASP A 272 -10.51 3.80 -10.69
N TRP A 273 -10.22 4.65 -11.69
CA TRP A 273 -11.16 5.63 -12.25
C TRP A 273 -12.41 4.94 -12.78
N LYS A 274 -12.24 3.88 -13.56
CA LYS A 274 -13.36 3.10 -14.10
C LYS A 274 -14.18 2.43 -12.99
N LEU A 275 -13.54 1.95 -11.93
CA LEU A 275 -14.22 1.36 -10.77
C LEU A 275 -15.00 2.41 -9.96
N ALA A 276 -14.47 3.64 -9.85
CA ALA A 276 -15.07 4.72 -9.08
C ALA A 276 -16.18 5.47 -9.84
N SER A 277 -15.93 5.85 -11.10
CA SER A 277 -16.83 6.64 -11.94
C SER A 277 -17.84 5.80 -12.71
N GLY A 278 -17.48 4.55 -13.06
CA GLY A 278 -18.21 3.73 -14.03
C GLY A 278 -18.00 4.16 -15.48
N GLU A 279 -17.24 5.23 -15.73
CA GLU A 279 -16.94 5.74 -17.06
C GLU A 279 -16.03 4.77 -17.83
N ARG A 280 -16.28 4.64 -19.14
CA ARG A 280 -15.38 3.95 -20.05
C ARG A 280 -14.73 4.97 -20.96
N ILE A 281 -13.41 5.07 -20.85
CA ILE A 281 -12.58 5.86 -21.77
C ILE A 281 -12.47 5.05 -23.07
N THR A 282 -12.70 5.71 -24.21
CA THR A 282 -12.65 5.05 -25.52
C THR A 282 -11.21 4.79 -25.96
N GLU A 283 -10.97 3.80 -26.83
CA GLU A 283 -9.62 3.47 -27.32
C GLU A 283 -8.83 4.67 -27.87
N PRO A 284 -9.41 5.57 -28.70
CA PRO A 284 -8.69 6.76 -29.16
C PRO A 284 -8.28 7.69 -28.02
N GLN A 285 -9.16 7.89 -27.03
CA GLN A 285 -8.86 8.72 -25.85
C GLN A 285 -7.81 8.06 -24.96
N LEU A 286 -7.78 6.72 -24.89
CA LEU A 286 -6.74 6.02 -24.16
C LEU A 286 -5.38 6.23 -24.83
N ALA A 287 -5.27 6.15 -26.16
CA ALA A 287 -4.00 6.37 -26.85
C ALA A 287 -3.36 7.74 -26.55
N GLU A 288 -4.16 8.81 -26.43
CA GLU A 288 -3.69 10.15 -26.06
C GLU A 288 -3.14 10.26 -24.64
N LEU A 289 -3.51 9.33 -23.76
CA LEU A 289 -3.05 9.31 -22.37
C LEU A 289 -1.66 8.69 -22.21
N PHE A 290 -1.16 7.91 -23.17
CA PHE A 290 0.13 7.21 -23.10
C PHE A 290 1.12 7.78 -24.13
N PRO A 291 1.63 9.01 -23.94
CA PRO A 291 2.59 9.61 -24.86
C PRO A 291 3.93 8.86 -24.81
N PRO A 292 4.70 8.82 -25.91
CA PRO A 292 6.01 8.18 -25.90
C PRO A 292 6.97 8.91 -24.95
N HIS A 293 7.70 8.14 -24.13
CA HIS A 293 8.79 8.66 -23.33
C HIS A 293 10.09 8.78 -24.14
N ILE A 294 10.85 9.82 -23.84
CA ILE A 294 12.22 9.96 -24.32
C ILE A 294 13.13 9.54 -23.18
N CYS A 295 13.92 8.48 -23.39
CA CYS A 295 14.78 7.94 -22.35
C CYS A 295 15.87 8.94 -21.95
N SER A 296 15.73 9.47 -20.74
CA SER A 296 16.75 10.28 -20.07
C SER A 296 17.52 9.50 -19.01
N GLY A 297 17.02 8.33 -18.61
CA GLY A 297 17.63 7.44 -17.62
C GLY A 297 17.50 5.97 -18.02
N GLU A 298 18.33 5.14 -17.39
CA GLU A 298 18.42 3.69 -17.63
C GLU A 298 17.94 2.89 -16.41
N GLU A 299 17.18 3.51 -15.50
CA GLU A 299 16.72 2.84 -14.29
C GLU A 299 15.65 1.78 -14.63
N ARG A 300 15.80 0.60 -14.03
CA ARG A 300 14.84 -0.48 -14.03
C ARG A 300 13.87 -0.25 -12.90
N ILE A 301 12.60 -0.08 -13.25
CA ILE A 301 11.53 0.13 -12.29
C ILE A 301 10.35 -0.76 -12.67
N GLN A 302 9.75 -1.39 -11.66
CA GLN A 302 8.49 -2.10 -11.78
C GLN A 302 7.44 -1.46 -10.87
N ILE A 303 6.24 -1.23 -11.40
CA ILE A 303 5.11 -0.73 -10.65
C ILE A 303 4.18 -1.89 -10.31
N LEU A 304 4.24 -2.34 -9.06
CA LEU A 304 3.52 -3.52 -8.62
C LEU A 304 2.22 -3.14 -7.92
N ALA A 305 1.10 -3.33 -8.61
CA ALA A 305 -0.23 -3.15 -8.05
C ALA A 305 -0.72 -4.47 -7.42
N SER A 306 -1.37 -4.39 -6.26
CA SER A 306 -2.09 -5.51 -5.65
C SER A 306 -3.49 -5.07 -5.22
N GLY A 307 -4.41 -6.02 -5.12
CA GLY A 307 -5.77 -5.73 -4.73
C GLY A 307 -6.74 -6.89 -4.91
N PRO A 308 -7.97 -6.74 -4.39
CA PRO A 308 -9.02 -7.77 -4.53
C PRO A 308 -9.47 -7.96 -6.00
N ASP A 309 -9.10 -7.05 -6.89
CA ASP A 309 -9.29 -7.08 -8.34
C ASP A 309 -8.22 -7.86 -9.10
N GLN A 310 -7.15 -8.33 -8.43
CA GLN A 310 -6.04 -9.06 -9.04
C GLN A 310 -6.06 -10.55 -8.68
N ASP A 311 -5.46 -11.36 -9.54
CA ASP A 311 -5.41 -12.82 -9.36
C ASP A 311 -4.41 -13.28 -8.30
N TRP A 312 -3.28 -12.57 -8.21
CA TRP A 312 -2.17 -12.82 -7.29
C TRP A 312 -2.10 -11.76 -6.21
N ASP A 313 -1.55 -12.12 -5.05
CA ASP A 313 -1.28 -11.17 -3.98
C ASP A 313 0.13 -10.58 -4.20
N ALA A 314 0.30 -9.93 -5.36
CA ALA A 314 1.59 -9.65 -5.99
C ALA A 314 2.64 -8.99 -5.08
N ILE A 315 2.24 -7.99 -4.28
CA ILE A 315 3.16 -7.31 -3.35
C ILE A 315 3.64 -8.27 -2.26
N GLN A 316 2.77 -9.12 -1.71
CA GLN A 316 3.12 -10.11 -0.70
C GLN A 316 4.10 -11.14 -1.27
N GLU A 317 3.80 -11.68 -2.46
CA GLU A 317 4.63 -12.69 -3.11
C GLU A 317 5.99 -12.13 -3.54
N MET A 318 6.04 -10.86 -3.99
CA MET A 318 7.29 -10.14 -4.25
C MET A 318 8.13 -9.99 -2.98
N CYS A 319 7.53 -9.55 -1.87
CA CYS A 319 8.24 -9.43 -0.58
C CYS A 319 8.79 -10.79 -0.14
N PHE A 320 7.99 -11.85 -0.24
CA PHE A 320 8.42 -13.20 0.12
C PHE A 320 9.58 -13.68 -0.77
N GLY A 321 9.47 -13.50 -2.09
CA GLY A 321 10.50 -13.87 -3.05
C GLY A 321 11.82 -13.14 -2.80
N ALA A 322 11.76 -11.83 -2.56
CA ALA A 322 12.93 -10.99 -2.29
C ALA A 322 13.62 -11.39 -0.97
N ILE A 323 12.87 -11.51 0.12
CA ILE A 323 13.40 -11.92 1.43
C ILE A 323 14.04 -13.31 1.36
N SER A 324 13.44 -14.22 0.59
CA SER A 324 13.92 -15.61 0.47
C SER A 324 15.27 -15.76 -0.25
N VAL A 325 15.70 -14.74 -1.00
CA VAL A 325 17.00 -14.75 -1.71
C VAL A 325 18.01 -13.76 -1.13
N ALA A 326 17.68 -13.11 -0.01
CA ALA A 326 18.56 -12.16 0.64
C ALA A 326 19.84 -12.84 1.15
N CYS A 327 20.99 -12.20 0.91
CA CYS A 327 22.30 -12.71 1.30
C CYS A 327 22.96 -11.90 2.42
N ASP A 328 22.81 -10.57 2.42
CA ASP A 328 23.53 -9.70 3.35
C ASP A 328 22.60 -9.00 4.34
N ARG A 329 21.53 -8.36 3.85
CA ARG A 329 20.66 -7.51 4.67
C ARG A 329 19.22 -7.45 4.19
N ILE A 330 18.31 -7.29 5.15
CA ILE A 330 16.91 -6.94 4.93
C ILE A 330 16.54 -5.80 5.86
N TYR A 331 16.31 -4.61 5.31
CA TYR A 331 15.90 -3.43 6.08
C TYR A 331 14.45 -3.07 5.76
N ILE A 332 13.60 -2.99 6.78
CA ILE A 332 12.18 -2.70 6.62
C ILE A 332 11.80 -1.50 7.49
N THR A 333 11.09 -0.54 6.91
CA THR A 333 10.38 0.50 7.66
C THR A 333 8.90 0.36 7.37
N THR A 334 8.09 0.25 8.42
CA THR A 334 6.64 0.10 8.28
C THR A 334 5.91 0.62 9.52
N PRO A 335 4.75 1.30 9.38
CA PRO A 335 3.98 1.72 10.54
C PRO A 335 3.31 0.54 11.26
N TYR A 336 2.96 -0.51 10.52
CA TYR A 336 2.24 -1.67 11.02
C TYR A 336 2.98 -2.94 10.61
N PHE A 337 3.40 -3.71 11.61
CA PHE A 337 4.17 -4.93 11.41
C PHE A 337 3.35 -6.14 11.86
N ILE A 338 2.44 -6.57 11.00
CA ILE A 338 1.55 -7.72 11.20
C ILE A 338 1.74 -8.67 10.01
N PRO A 339 2.97 -9.21 9.82
CA PRO A 339 3.27 -10.00 8.64
C PRO A 339 2.38 -11.25 8.59
N ASP A 340 2.08 -11.69 7.36
CA ASP A 340 1.46 -13.00 7.18
C ASP A 340 2.45 -14.13 7.55
N PRO A 341 1.97 -15.37 7.78
CA PRO A 341 2.83 -16.46 8.19
C PRO A 341 4.02 -16.73 7.26
N ALA A 342 3.88 -16.52 5.94
CA ALA A 342 4.96 -16.74 4.99
C ALA A 342 6.08 -15.70 5.15
N LEU A 343 5.74 -14.41 5.20
CA LEU A 343 6.74 -13.35 5.43
C LEU A 343 7.38 -13.46 6.81
N TYR A 344 6.60 -13.83 7.82
CA TYR A 344 7.11 -14.04 9.18
C TYR A 344 8.20 -15.13 9.22
N GLU A 345 7.92 -16.30 8.64
CA GLU A 345 8.89 -17.40 8.59
C GLU A 345 10.06 -17.09 7.66
N ALA A 346 9.85 -16.34 6.57
CA ALA A 346 10.93 -15.90 5.68
C ALA A 346 11.92 -14.97 6.41
N LEU A 347 11.44 -13.96 7.13
CA LEU A 347 12.27 -13.06 7.93
C LEU A 347 13.03 -13.81 9.03
N LYS A 348 12.33 -14.71 9.73
CA LYS A 348 12.93 -15.57 10.76
C LYS A 348 14.04 -16.45 10.18
N THR A 349 13.78 -17.07 9.04
CA THR A 349 14.75 -17.95 8.36
C THR A 349 15.97 -17.18 7.89
N ALA A 350 15.77 -15.99 7.31
CA ALA A 350 16.86 -15.12 6.88
C ALA A 350 17.76 -14.72 8.07
N ALA A 351 17.17 -14.27 9.18
CA ALA A 351 17.91 -13.87 10.37
C ALA A 351 18.70 -15.05 10.99
N VAL A 352 18.08 -16.23 11.12
CA VAL A 352 18.76 -17.44 11.62
C VAL A 352 19.89 -17.88 10.68
N SER A 353 19.77 -17.59 9.38
CA SER A 353 20.80 -17.89 8.38
C SER A 353 21.95 -16.86 8.36
N GLY A 354 21.90 -15.83 9.20
CA GLY A 354 22.97 -14.83 9.34
C GLY A 354 22.78 -13.54 8.53
N VAL A 355 21.62 -13.34 7.89
CA VAL A 355 21.29 -12.08 7.21
C VAL A 355 21.03 -10.97 8.23
N ASP A 356 21.55 -9.77 8.00
CA ASP A 356 21.30 -8.59 8.86
C ASP A 356 19.87 -8.07 8.66
N VAL A 357 18.96 -8.45 9.55
CA VAL A 357 17.55 -8.05 9.47
C VAL A 357 17.23 -6.94 10.47
N LYS A 358 16.92 -5.73 9.98
CA LYS A 358 16.56 -4.57 10.80
C LYS A 358 15.20 -4.02 10.44
N ILE A 359 14.35 -3.80 11.43
CA ILE A 359 12.97 -3.36 11.23
C ILE A 359 12.70 -2.11 12.08
N ILE A 360 12.36 -1.00 11.42
CA ILE A 360 11.90 0.24 12.06
C ILE A 360 10.36 0.23 12.12
N ILE A 361 9.83 0.39 13.34
CA ILE A 361 8.40 0.54 13.63
C ILE A 361 8.15 1.80 14.48
N PRO A 362 6.92 2.30 14.57
CA PRO A 362 6.61 3.46 15.40
C PRO A 362 6.81 3.19 16.88
N TYR A 363 7.36 4.16 17.63
CA TYR A 363 7.28 4.15 19.09
C TYR A 363 5.85 4.43 19.56
N GLN A 364 5.21 5.42 18.95
CA GLN A 364 3.80 5.74 19.15
C GLN A 364 3.06 5.50 17.84
N SER A 365 1.92 4.81 17.90
CA SER A 365 1.05 4.56 16.74
C SER A 365 -0.26 5.30 16.93
N ASP A 366 -0.86 5.69 15.81
CA ASP A 366 -2.22 6.20 15.68
C ASP A 366 -3.31 5.17 16.11
N SER A 367 -2.99 3.88 16.16
CA SER A 367 -3.90 2.81 16.61
C SER A 367 -3.26 1.91 17.67
N LYS A 368 -3.77 1.99 18.90
CA LYS A 368 -3.32 1.14 20.03
C LYS A 368 -3.50 -0.35 19.74
N LEU A 369 -4.59 -0.73 19.07
CA LEU A 369 -4.87 -2.13 18.75
C LEU A 369 -3.83 -2.68 17.75
N VAL A 370 -3.56 -1.93 16.69
CA VAL A 370 -2.59 -2.32 15.64
C VAL A 370 -1.17 -2.34 16.21
N HIS A 371 -0.85 -1.40 17.11
CA HIS A 371 0.44 -1.39 17.81
C HIS A 371 0.63 -2.65 18.68
N LEU A 372 -0.37 -3.01 19.49
CA LEU A 372 -0.32 -4.23 20.31
C LEU A 372 -0.25 -5.50 19.46
N ALA A 373 -0.99 -5.54 18.34
CA ALA A 373 -0.89 -6.63 17.38
C ALA A 373 0.52 -6.71 16.78
N SER A 374 1.14 -5.58 16.41
CA SER A 374 2.50 -5.55 15.87
C SER A 374 3.53 -6.08 16.88
N LEU A 375 3.47 -5.61 18.13
CA LEU A 375 4.35 -6.05 19.21
C LEU A 375 4.23 -7.56 19.50
N SER A 376 3.11 -8.19 19.18
CA SER A 376 2.89 -9.63 19.38
C SER A 376 3.75 -10.54 18.48
N TYR A 377 4.34 -10.00 17.41
CA TYR A 377 5.26 -10.71 16.50
C TYR A 377 6.74 -10.50 16.83
N VAL A 378 7.04 -9.46 17.63
CA VAL A 378 8.42 -8.99 17.85
C VAL A 378 9.24 -9.96 18.71
N GLU A 379 8.66 -10.55 19.76
CA GLU A 379 9.43 -11.34 20.74
C GLU A 379 10.19 -12.52 20.13
N GLU A 380 9.54 -13.27 19.25
CA GLU A 380 10.16 -14.46 18.66
C GLU A 380 11.15 -14.09 17.54
N LEU A 381 10.87 -13.05 16.76
CA LEU A 381 11.82 -12.55 15.76
C LEU A 381 13.08 -11.95 16.40
N LEU A 382 12.95 -11.25 17.54
CA LEU A 382 14.11 -10.82 18.34
C LEU A 382 14.99 -12.01 18.78
N ARG A 383 14.38 -13.15 19.14
CA ARG A 383 15.14 -14.37 19.48
C ARG A 383 15.80 -15.01 18.27
N ALA A 384 15.24 -14.84 17.09
CA ALA A 384 15.77 -15.33 15.82
C ALA A 384 16.94 -14.48 15.28
N GLY A 385 17.22 -13.33 15.88
CA GLY A 385 18.29 -12.41 15.48
C GLY A 385 17.82 -11.18 14.71
N VAL A 386 16.51 -11.01 14.51
CA VAL A 386 15.97 -9.77 13.90
C VAL A 386 16.08 -8.62 14.90
N GLU A 387 16.58 -7.48 14.46
CA GLU A 387 16.66 -6.28 15.28
C GLU A 387 15.46 -5.35 15.03
N PHE A 388 14.78 -4.94 16.11
CA PHE A 388 13.68 -3.97 16.03
C PHE A 388 14.06 -2.63 16.62
N TYR A 389 13.67 -1.56 15.93
CA TYR A 389 13.95 -0.18 16.25
C TYR A 389 12.64 0.62 16.32
N GLN A 390 12.44 1.36 17.41
CA GLN A 390 11.26 2.21 17.59
C GLN A 390 11.61 3.67 17.31
N TYR A 391 10.98 4.26 16.29
CA TYR A 391 11.20 5.64 15.87
C TYR A 391 10.70 6.64 16.90
N ARG A 392 11.55 7.58 17.36
CA ARG A 392 11.25 8.48 18.49
C ARG A 392 10.94 9.92 18.11
N LYS A 393 11.38 10.38 16.95
CA LYS A 393 11.23 11.79 16.51
C LYS A 393 9.78 12.19 16.19
N GLY A 394 8.89 11.21 16.02
CA GLY A 394 7.47 11.41 15.74
C GLY A 394 6.83 10.11 15.28
N PHE A 395 6.03 10.17 14.21
CA PHE A 395 5.39 9.00 13.62
C PHE A 395 6.08 8.59 12.32
N VAL A 396 6.53 7.33 12.25
CA VAL A 396 7.07 6.74 11.02
C VAL A 396 5.96 6.00 10.29
N HIS A 397 5.65 6.46 9.09
CA HIS A 397 4.62 5.92 8.22
C HIS A 397 5.17 5.51 6.84
N ALA A 398 6.50 5.51 6.66
CA ALA A 398 7.13 4.95 5.47
C ALA A 398 6.80 3.46 5.31
N LYS A 399 6.66 3.00 4.06
CA LYS A 399 6.55 1.59 3.69
C LYS A 399 7.68 1.25 2.71
N VAL A 400 8.83 0.93 3.29
CA VAL A 400 10.08 0.72 2.57
C VAL A 400 10.63 -0.64 2.95
N MET A 401 11.05 -1.42 1.96
CA MET A 401 11.83 -2.63 2.15
C MET A 401 13.06 -2.57 1.25
N ILE A 402 14.22 -2.91 1.81
CA ILE A 402 15.50 -2.95 1.11
C ILE A 402 16.05 -4.35 1.30
N VAL A 403 16.39 -5.01 0.20
CA VAL A 403 17.03 -6.33 0.20
C VAL A 403 18.36 -6.22 -0.53
N ASP A 404 19.45 -6.34 0.22
CA ASP A 404 20.82 -6.20 -0.29
C ASP A 404 21.02 -4.92 -1.15
N GLU A 405 21.90 -4.99 -2.16
CA GLU A 405 21.85 -4.12 -3.34
C GLU A 405 21.05 -4.81 -4.49
N LEU A 406 20.08 -5.66 -4.15
CA LEU A 406 19.28 -6.42 -5.12
C LEU A 406 18.05 -5.63 -5.57
N LEU A 407 17.26 -5.15 -4.61
CA LEU A 407 16.09 -4.30 -4.86
C LEU A 407 15.72 -3.49 -3.63
N ALA A 408 15.03 -2.38 -3.85
CA ALA A 408 14.32 -1.65 -2.82
C ALA A 408 12.89 -1.34 -3.25
N THR A 409 12.00 -1.16 -2.28
CA THR A 409 10.59 -0.86 -2.55
C THR A 409 10.16 0.40 -1.82
N VAL A 410 9.32 1.19 -2.48
CA VAL A 410 8.60 2.31 -1.88
C VAL A 410 7.16 2.27 -2.37
N GLY A 411 6.21 2.28 -1.45
CA GLY A 411 4.81 2.11 -1.84
C GLY A 411 3.82 2.48 -0.78
N THR A 412 2.62 1.96 -0.94
CA THR A 412 1.47 2.22 -0.07
C THR A 412 1.20 1.08 0.92
N ALA A 413 1.63 -0.14 0.58
CA ALA A 413 1.35 -1.35 1.33
C ALA A 413 2.16 -1.41 2.63
N ASN A 414 1.47 -1.51 3.77
CA ASN A 414 2.15 -1.83 5.03
C ASN A 414 2.56 -3.30 5.06
N MET A 415 3.39 -3.67 6.03
CA MET A 415 3.73 -5.07 6.29
C MET A 415 2.63 -5.73 7.14
N ASP A 416 1.37 -5.67 6.67
CA ASP A 416 0.19 -6.19 7.35
C ASP A 416 -0.75 -7.00 6.44
N MET A 417 -1.56 -7.86 7.05
CA MET A 417 -2.46 -8.77 6.33
C MET A 417 -3.52 -8.00 5.52
N ARG A 418 -3.98 -6.85 6.00
CA ARG A 418 -4.97 -6.04 5.28
C ARG A 418 -4.40 -5.41 4.01
N SER A 419 -3.20 -4.87 4.04
CA SER A 419 -2.53 -4.32 2.85
C SER A 419 -2.30 -5.42 1.82
N PHE A 420 -1.86 -6.60 2.24
CA PHE A 420 -1.57 -7.70 1.33
C PHE A 420 -2.80 -8.36 0.70
N PHE A 421 -3.92 -8.47 1.42
CA PHE A 421 -5.04 -9.33 0.99
C PHE A 421 -6.38 -8.61 0.80
N CYS A 422 -6.49 -7.35 1.20
CA CYS A 422 -7.79 -6.66 1.29
C CYS A 422 -7.81 -5.32 0.54
N ASN A 423 -6.79 -4.49 0.73
CA ASN A 423 -6.72 -3.16 0.15
C ASN A 423 -6.26 -3.19 -1.31
N PHE A 424 -6.62 -2.16 -2.06
CA PHE A 424 -5.91 -1.84 -3.29
C PHE A 424 -4.65 -1.08 -2.90
N GLU A 425 -3.50 -1.65 -3.24
CA GLU A 425 -2.17 -1.15 -2.91
C GLU A 425 -1.31 -1.04 -4.17
N LEU A 426 -0.22 -0.28 -4.06
CA LEU A 426 0.73 -0.04 -5.14
C LEU A 426 2.13 0.13 -4.57
N THR A 427 3.14 -0.43 -5.22
CA THR A 427 4.54 -0.33 -4.80
C THR A 427 5.46 -0.17 -6.01
N ALA A 428 6.35 0.81 -5.99
CA ALA A 428 7.47 0.88 -6.91
C ALA A 428 8.60 -0.02 -6.41
N VAL A 429 9.10 -0.89 -7.28
CA VAL A 429 10.30 -1.72 -7.06
C VAL A 429 11.42 -1.11 -7.88
N LEU A 430 12.51 -0.75 -7.19
CA LEU A 430 13.69 -0.07 -7.72
C LEU A 430 14.85 -1.05 -7.70
N PHE A 431 15.59 -1.18 -8.82
CA PHE A 431 16.66 -2.16 -8.95
C PHE A 431 18.06 -1.51 -9.00
N GLU A 432 18.17 -0.22 -9.30
CA GLU A 432 19.45 0.47 -9.40
C GLU A 432 20.09 0.78 -8.06
N SER A 433 21.42 0.66 -8.01
CA SER A 433 22.20 0.97 -6.81
C SER A 433 22.04 2.41 -6.33
N SER A 434 21.78 3.38 -7.22
CA SER A 434 21.62 4.79 -6.84
C SER A 434 20.40 5.02 -5.92
N PRO A 435 19.16 4.74 -6.34
CA PRO A 435 17.99 4.85 -5.46
C PRO A 435 18.05 3.90 -4.26
N ILE A 436 18.61 2.69 -4.40
CA ILE A 436 18.78 1.75 -3.27
C ILE A 436 19.70 2.36 -2.19
N ARG A 437 20.88 2.89 -2.56
CA ARG A 437 21.80 3.53 -1.60
C ARG A 437 21.22 4.79 -0.98
N ARG A 438 20.43 5.56 -1.75
CA ARG A 438 19.69 6.70 -1.23
C ARG A 438 18.75 6.28 -0.10
N LEU A 439 17.99 5.19 -0.28
CA LEU A 439 17.09 4.63 0.73
C LEU A 439 17.83 4.02 1.93
N ILE A 440 18.97 3.36 1.72
CA ILE A 440 19.83 2.87 2.81
C ILE A 440 20.30 4.05 3.68
N THR A 441 20.76 5.14 3.04
CA THR A 441 21.20 6.35 3.76
C THR A 441 20.08 6.96 4.60
N ASP A 442 18.85 6.97 4.08
CA ASP A 442 17.67 7.43 4.84
C ASP A 442 17.34 6.50 6.00
N PHE A 443 17.40 5.18 5.78
CA PHE A 443 17.18 4.20 6.82
C PHE A 443 18.19 4.34 7.98
N GLU A 444 19.48 4.50 7.66
CA GLU A 444 20.54 4.72 8.65
C GLU A 444 20.36 6.04 9.42
N ARG A 445 19.89 7.09 8.75
CA ARG A 445 19.52 8.35 9.41
C ARG A 445 18.34 8.15 10.36
N ASP A 446 17.32 7.42 9.93
CA ASP A 446 16.15 7.12 10.76
C ASP A 446 16.53 6.25 11.97
N LEU A 447 17.50 5.33 11.85
CA LEU A 447 18.06 4.57 12.98
C LEU A 447 18.66 5.50 14.05
N GLY A 448 19.30 6.60 13.67
CA GLY A 448 19.82 7.60 14.61
C GLY A 448 18.75 8.27 15.47
N GLU A 449 17.50 8.26 15.01
CA GLU A 449 16.32 8.79 15.70
C GLU A 449 15.50 7.68 16.39
N CYS A 450 16.00 6.44 16.40
CA CYS A 450 15.33 5.29 16.98
C CYS A 450 15.91 4.88 18.33
N SER A 451 15.09 4.18 19.12
CA SER A 451 15.57 3.34 20.22
C SER A 451 15.44 1.87 19.85
N GLN A 452 16.51 1.08 19.99
CA GLN A 452 16.44 -0.36 19.79
C GLN A 452 15.59 -1.04 20.87
N ILE A 453 14.76 -2.02 20.48
CA ILE A 453 14.01 -2.86 21.43
C ILE A 453 14.98 -3.89 22.02
N ASN A 454 15.31 -3.74 23.29
CA ASN A 454 16.12 -4.73 24.01
C ASN A 454 15.31 -6.02 24.25
N GLY A 455 15.78 -7.14 23.72
CA GLY A 455 15.09 -8.43 23.81
C GLY A 455 14.89 -8.93 25.24
N GLU A 456 15.85 -8.75 26.14
CA GLU A 456 15.71 -9.18 27.54
C GLU A 456 14.64 -8.38 28.29
N VAL A 457 14.65 -7.06 28.09
CA VAL A 457 13.65 -6.15 28.67
C VAL A 457 12.26 -6.47 28.10
N PHE A 458 12.17 -6.67 26.78
CA PHE A 458 10.92 -6.97 26.11
C PHE A 458 10.33 -8.30 26.62
N GLN A 459 11.14 -9.34 26.83
CA GLN A 459 10.66 -10.61 27.39
C GLN A 459 10.13 -10.48 28.83
N ARG A 460 10.66 -9.54 29.62
CA ARG A 460 10.25 -9.28 31.01
C ARG A 460 9.04 -8.35 31.13
N ARG A 461 8.44 -7.91 30.03
CA ARG A 461 7.24 -7.05 30.04
C ARG A 461 6.08 -7.67 30.80
N SER A 462 5.19 -6.82 31.31
CA SER A 462 4.14 -7.21 32.25
C SER A 462 3.18 -8.27 31.66
N ARG A 463 2.62 -9.12 32.52
CA ARG A 463 1.61 -10.12 32.11
C ARG A 463 0.37 -9.46 31.46
N ARG A 464 0.01 -8.25 31.89
CA ARG A 464 -1.09 -7.47 31.30
C ARG A 464 -0.78 -7.10 29.86
N GLN A 465 0.42 -6.62 29.59
CA GLN A 465 0.86 -6.28 28.24
C GLN A 465 0.88 -7.54 27.35
N LYS A 466 1.47 -8.65 27.81
CA LYS A 466 1.46 -9.92 27.07
C LYS A 466 0.05 -10.40 26.72
N GLY A 467 -0.88 -10.31 27.68
CA GLY A 467 -2.28 -10.65 27.44
C GLY A 467 -2.94 -9.75 26.39
N ALA A 468 -2.68 -8.44 26.44
CA ALA A 468 -3.22 -7.50 25.47
C ALA A 468 -2.66 -7.73 24.05
N GLU A 469 -1.36 -7.99 23.92
CA GLU A 469 -0.71 -8.37 22.66
C GLU A 469 -1.31 -9.66 22.08
N MET A 470 -1.50 -10.70 22.90
CA MET A 470 -2.10 -11.97 22.47
C MET A 470 -3.54 -11.79 21.97
N LEU A 471 -4.37 -11.04 22.70
CA LEU A 471 -5.75 -10.77 22.27
C LEU A 471 -5.77 -9.95 20.98
N SER A 472 -4.86 -9.00 20.82
CA SER A 472 -4.74 -8.20 19.59
C SER A 472 -4.28 -9.05 18.41
N ARG A 473 -3.36 -10.02 18.63
CA ARG A 473 -2.90 -10.96 17.59
C ARG A 473 -4.02 -11.84 17.03
N MET A 474 -5.03 -12.16 17.84
CA MET A 474 -6.19 -12.91 17.34
C MET A 474 -7.00 -12.13 16.30
N LEU A 475 -6.86 -10.80 16.27
CA LEU A 475 -7.51 -9.92 15.31
C LEU A 475 -6.61 -9.59 14.10
N SER A 476 -5.33 -9.97 14.10
CA SER A 476 -4.39 -9.73 12.98
C SER A 476 -4.95 -10.04 11.58
N PRO A 477 -5.71 -11.13 11.34
CA PRO A 477 -6.28 -11.43 10.01
C PRO A 477 -7.29 -10.41 9.48
N LEU A 478 -7.73 -9.49 10.34
CA LEU A 478 -8.66 -8.40 10.04
C LEU A 478 -7.96 -7.03 10.06
N LEU A 479 -6.70 -6.96 10.47
CA LEU A 479 -5.93 -5.72 10.67
C LEU A 479 -5.02 -5.42 9.48
#